data_AF-A0A133V6G1-F1
#
_entry.id   AF-A0A133V6G1-F1
#
_cell.length_a   1.000
_cell.length_b   1.000
_cell.length_c   1.000
_cell.angle_alpha   90.00
_cell.angle_beta   90.00
_cell.angle_gamma   90.00
#
_symmetry.space_group_name_H-M   'P 1'
#
loop_
_entity.id
_entity.type
_entity.pdbx_description
1 polymer ?
#
loop_
_entity_poly.entity_id
_entity_poly.type
_entity_poly.pdbx_seq_one_letter_code
_entity_poly.pdbx_strand_id
1 'polypeptide(L)'
;MSETATKIRQPIISVLGHVDHGKTLLLDRIRGTTVAAREAGALTQHIGATQVPTRTIEEISGKFLKKFDTGVELPGLLFIDTPGHEAFTSLRRRGGALADLAVLVVDITEGFKPQTMESIDHLKRNQTPFVLAANKIDLIPGWRPEEGACFLDSLPKQNQRVQRDLDERIYEILGELHKLGFRAERFDRVENFRKEISIVPTSAKTGEGVPELLSILAGLAQRFMKDELKVEVTGPGRGTVLEVKEERGLGKTADVIIYDGKLARGDEIAFGGLDDVVVTKVRALLEPNPLDEIRDPQDKFKHVKAVHAAAGVKVAAPNIEYVVAGAPMWVIEEEDEIDELRQYIKERLETLRIQSDIEGVIVKADTLGSLEALEK
;
A
#
# COMPACT_ATOMS: atom_id res chain seq x y z
N MET A 1 32.27 7.91 -17.75
CA MET A 1 30.91 8.24 -17.30
C MET A 1 30.06 7.02 -17.61
N SER A 2 29.80 6.20 -16.60
CA SER A 2 28.92 5.03 -16.73
C SER A 2 27.50 5.56 -16.89
N GLU A 3 26.80 5.26 -17.98
CA GLU A 3 25.35 5.52 -18.08
C GLU A 3 24.67 4.76 -16.94
N THR A 4 24.17 5.47 -15.92
CA THR A 4 23.35 4.89 -14.87
C THR A 4 22.05 4.41 -15.51
N ALA A 5 21.82 3.10 -15.48
CA ALA A 5 20.66 2.50 -16.12
C ALA A 5 19.39 2.86 -15.32
N THR A 6 18.58 3.80 -15.82
CA THR A 6 17.30 4.16 -15.21
C THR A 6 16.21 3.17 -15.65
N LYS A 7 15.41 2.67 -14.71
CA LYS A 7 14.23 1.83 -15.00
C LYS A 7 12.98 2.37 -14.33
N ILE A 8 11.82 2.05 -14.87
CA ILE A 8 10.53 2.32 -14.23
C ILE A 8 10.26 1.19 -13.25
N ARG A 9 10.09 1.52 -11.96
CA ARG A 9 9.68 0.56 -10.93
C ARG A 9 8.15 0.39 -10.89
N GLN A 10 7.71 -0.65 -10.18
CA GLN A 10 6.30 -0.79 -9.83
C GLN A 10 5.88 0.39 -8.93
N PRO A 11 4.69 0.99 -9.13
CA PRO A 11 4.11 1.88 -8.14
C PRO A 11 3.74 1.09 -6.88
N ILE A 12 3.99 1.72 -5.74
CA ILE A 12 3.62 1.25 -4.41
C ILE A 12 2.21 1.76 -4.13
N ILE A 13 1.27 0.84 -3.93
CA ILE A 13 -0.15 1.14 -3.74
C ILE A 13 -0.58 0.76 -2.33
N SER A 14 -0.92 1.74 -1.50
CA SER A 14 -1.47 1.48 -0.17
C SER A 14 -2.98 1.25 -0.21
N VAL A 15 -3.47 0.20 0.44
CA VAL A 15 -4.92 -0.04 0.60
C VAL A 15 -5.38 0.43 1.97
N LEU A 16 -6.23 1.44 2.00
CA LEU A 16 -6.73 2.14 3.19
C LEU A 16 -8.24 2.00 3.31
N GLY A 17 -8.81 2.30 4.48
CA GLY A 17 -10.25 2.19 4.74
C GLY A 17 -10.58 1.66 6.13
N HIS A 18 -11.86 1.77 6.51
CA HIS A 18 -12.35 1.36 7.82
C HIS A 18 -12.22 -0.16 8.05
N VAL A 19 -12.29 -0.57 9.33
CA VAL A 19 -12.39 -1.98 9.71
C VAL A 19 -13.59 -2.61 8.98
N ASP A 20 -13.45 -3.85 8.54
CA ASP A 20 -14.48 -4.62 7.84
C ASP A 20 -14.99 -4.06 6.51
N HIS A 21 -14.44 -2.96 5.98
CA HIS A 21 -14.80 -2.44 4.64
C HIS A 21 -14.24 -3.31 3.50
N GLY A 22 -13.43 -4.32 3.82
CA GLY A 22 -13.03 -5.37 2.88
C GLY A 22 -11.69 -5.14 2.15
N LYS A 23 -10.75 -4.39 2.75
CA LYS A 23 -9.39 -4.18 2.23
C LYS A 23 -8.66 -5.48 1.90
N THR A 24 -8.54 -6.35 2.90
CA THR A 24 -7.83 -7.64 2.81
C THR A 24 -8.54 -8.59 1.85
N LEU A 25 -9.88 -8.63 1.88
CA LEU A 25 -10.66 -9.45 0.96
C LEU A 25 -10.51 -8.98 -0.51
N LEU A 26 -10.37 -7.67 -0.73
CA LEU A 26 -10.13 -7.12 -2.06
C LEU A 26 -8.75 -7.54 -2.58
N LEU A 27 -7.72 -7.49 -1.73
CA LEU A 27 -6.38 -7.98 -2.07
C LEU A 27 -6.35 -9.49 -2.28
N ASP A 28 -7.04 -10.28 -1.44
CA ASP A 28 -7.23 -11.72 -1.63
C ASP A 28 -7.83 -12.03 -3.00
N ARG A 29 -8.85 -11.28 -3.40
CA ARG A 29 -9.49 -11.43 -4.72
C ARG A 29 -8.52 -11.13 -5.86
N ILE A 30 -7.65 -10.14 -5.73
CA ILE A 30 -6.62 -9.82 -6.74
C ILE A 30 -5.54 -10.91 -6.79
N ARG A 31 -5.15 -11.45 -5.64
CA ARG A 31 -4.15 -12.53 -5.53
C ARG A 31 -4.65 -13.90 -5.97
N GLY A 32 -5.96 -14.15 -5.86
CA GLY A 32 -6.54 -15.49 -5.94
C GLY A 32 -6.28 -16.32 -4.67
N THR A 33 -6.06 -15.67 -3.53
CA THR A 33 -5.72 -16.31 -2.25
C THR A 33 -6.81 -16.02 -1.18
N THR A 34 -6.64 -16.56 0.03
CA THR A 34 -7.61 -16.43 1.14
C THR A 34 -6.91 -16.09 2.46
N VAL A 35 -6.09 -15.02 2.45
CA VAL A 35 -5.35 -14.57 3.63
C VAL A 35 -6.29 -14.11 4.74
N ALA A 36 -7.34 -13.36 4.42
CA ALA A 36 -8.29 -12.83 5.40
C ALA A 36 -8.95 -13.94 6.25
N ALA A 37 -9.19 -15.11 5.65
CA ALA A 37 -9.81 -16.25 6.33
C ALA A 37 -8.86 -16.97 7.32
N ARG A 38 -7.54 -16.73 7.21
CA ARG A 38 -6.50 -17.39 8.01
C ARG A 38 -5.99 -16.53 9.17
N GLU A 39 -6.29 -15.23 9.17
CA GLU A 39 -5.93 -14.32 10.25
C GLU A 39 -6.82 -14.53 11.50
N ALA A 40 -6.23 -14.39 12.69
CA ALA A 40 -6.95 -14.52 13.95
C ALA A 40 -8.08 -13.48 14.03
N GLY A 41 -9.33 -13.96 14.10
CA GLY A 41 -10.52 -13.11 14.11
C GLY A 41 -10.87 -12.46 12.76
N ALA A 42 -10.26 -12.90 11.65
CA ALA A 42 -10.43 -12.32 10.30
C ALA A 42 -10.08 -10.83 10.20
N LEU A 43 -9.20 -10.34 11.07
CA LEU A 43 -8.75 -8.96 11.13
C LEU A 43 -7.26 -8.87 10.82
N THR A 44 -6.91 -7.97 9.89
CA THR A 44 -5.52 -7.64 9.58
C THR A 44 -4.90 -6.83 10.70
N GLN A 45 -3.78 -7.33 11.23
CA GLN A 45 -3.04 -6.75 12.36
C GLN A 45 -1.64 -6.28 11.97
N HIS A 46 -1.14 -6.66 10.79
CA HIS A 46 0.23 -6.43 10.34
C HIS A 46 0.23 -5.83 8.93
N ILE A 47 1.33 -5.18 8.50
CA ILE A 47 1.44 -4.71 7.11
C ILE A 47 1.87 -5.86 6.19
N GLY A 48 1.09 -6.06 5.12
CA GLY A 48 1.40 -6.98 4.03
C GLY A 48 2.01 -6.28 2.82
N ALA A 49 2.75 -7.02 2.02
CA ALA A 49 3.20 -6.58 0.70
C ALA A 49 2.93 -7.68 -0.33
N THR A 50 2.33 -7.31 -1.46
CA THR A 50 1.96 -8.23 -2.56
C THR A 50 2.34 -7.61 -3.90
N GLN A 51 3.18 -8.31 -4.65
CA GLN A 51 3.48 -7.95 -6.04
C GLN A 51 2.43 -8.56 -6.98
N VAL A 52 1.77 -7.72 -7.78
CA VAL A 52 0.82 -8.11 -8.82
C VAL A 52 1.45 -7.82 -10.19
N PRO A 53 1.97 -8.84 -10.89
CA PRO A 53 2.63 -8.65 -12.18
C PRO A 53 1.69 -8.12 -13.25
N THR A 54 2.23 -7.42 -14.24
CA THR A 54 1.46 -6.89 -15.39
C THR A 54 0.64 -7.96 -16.10
N ARG A 55 1.19 -9.16 -16.27
CA ARG A 55 0.46 -10.28 -16.84
C ARG A 55 -0.83 -10.59 -16.07
N THR A 56 -0.80 -10.55 -14.74
CA THR A 56 -1.99 -10.79 -13.90
C THR A 56 -3.00 -9.67 -14.08
N ILE A 57 -2.55 -8.42 -14.17
CA ILE A 57 -3.41 -7.26 -14.46
C ILE A 57 -4.08 -7.43 -15.82
N GLU A 58 -3.34 -7.85 -16.84
CA GLU A 58 -3.88 -8.12 -18.18
C GLU A 58 -4.84 -9.30 -18.22
N GLU A 59 -4.58 -10.35 -17.43
CA GLU A 59 -5.48 -11.52 -17.31
C GLU A 59 -6.81 -11.14 -16.65
N ILE A 60 -6.78 -10.35 -15.58
CA ILE A 60 -7.98 -9.89 -14.85
C ILE A 60 -8.72 -8.82 -15.66
N SER A 61 -8.00 -7.85 -16.21
CA SER A 61 -8.56 -6.63 -16.79
C SER A 61 -8.64 -6.64 -18.32
N GLY A 62 -8.16 -7.68 -19.00
CA GLY A 62 -7.97 -7.67 -20.46
C GLY A 62 -9.21 -7.38 -21.30
N LYS A 63 -10.42 -7.67 -20.81
CA LYS A 63 -11.68 -7.27 -21.48
C LYS A 63 -11.93 -5.77 -21.41
N PHE A 64 -11.58 -5.15 -20.28
CA PHE A 64 -11.74 -3.71 -20.06
C PHE A 64 -10.58 -2.92 -20.69
N LEU A 65 -9.33 -3.36 -20.53
CA LEU A 65 -8.15 -2.72 -21.13
C LEU A 65 -8.24 -2.59 -22.66
N LYS A 66 -8.84 -3.57 -23.35
CA LYS A 66 -9.13 -3.48 -24.79
C LYS A 66 -10.03 -2.30 -25.18
N LYS A 67 -10.82 -1.76 -24.26
CA LYS A 67 -11.65 -0.56 -24.48
C LYS A 67 -10.85 0.75 -24.38
N PHE A 68 -9.64 0.74 -23.79
CA PHE A 68 -8.80 1.92 -23.57
C PHE A 68 -7.61 2.03 -24.53
N ASP A 69 -7.48 1.12 -25.49
CA ASP A 69 -6.44 1.08 -26.56
C ASP A 69 -5.00 1.33 -26.06
N THR A 70 -4.74 1.01 -24.79
CA THR A 70 -3.48 1.27 -24.09
C THR A 70 -3.12 0.03 -23.28
N GLY A 71 -1.93 -0.51 -23.55
CA GLY A 71 -1.35 -1.58 -22.76
C GLY A 71 -0.74 -1.05 -21.46
N VAL A 72 -0.46 -1.95 -20.53
CA VAL A 72 0.24 -1.62 -19.28
C VAL A 72 1.74 -1.71 -19.54
N GLU A 73 2.43 -0.56 -19.56
CA GLU A 73 3.89 -0.46 -19.73
C GLU A 73 4.66 -0.61 -18.40
N LEU A 74 3.94 -0.65 -17.28
CA LEU A 74 4.52 -0.85 -15.96
C LEU A 74 4.98 -2.31 -15.80
N PRO A 75 5.96 -2.61 -14.92
CA PRO A 75 6.35 -3.99 -14.60
C PRO A 75 5.32 -4.75 -13.75
N GLY A 76 4.40 -4.04 -13.09
CA GLY A 76 3.37 -4.57 -12.20
C GLY A 76 2.92 -3.51 -11.21
N LEU A 77 2.18 -3.90 -10.17
CA LEU A 77 1.78 -3.04 -9.05
C LEU A 77 2.20 -3.71 -7.72
N LEU A 78 2.78 -2.96 -6.79
CA LEU A 78 3.12 -3.46 -5.45
C LEU A 78 2.07 -2.95 -4.45
N PHE A 79 1.19 -3.82 -3.98
CA PHE A 79 0.18 -3.47 -2.98
C PHE A 79 0.74 -3.60 -1.56
N ILE A 80 0.44 -2.61 -0.72
CA ILE A 80 0.65 -2.63 0.72
C ILE A 80 -0.72 -2.80 1.40
N ASP A 81 -0.89 -3.92 2.10
CA ASP A 81 -2.09 -4.16 2.91
C ASP A 81 -1.92 -3.49 4.27
N THR A 82 -2.82 -2.58 4.63
CA THR A 82 -2.76 -1.87 5.92
C THR A 82 -3.89 -2.28 6.86
N PRO A 83 -3.60 -2.43 8.16
CA PRO A 83 -4.63 -2.73 9.14
C PRO A 83 -5.58 -1.54 9.37
N GLY A 84 -6.87 -1.85 9.58
CA GLY A 84 -7.94 -0.85 9.69
C GLY A 84 -8.21 -0.30 11.10
N HIS A 85 -7.67 -0.91 12.15
CA HIS A 85 -8.01 -0.55 13.54
C HIS A 85 -7.34 0.77 13.98
N GLU A 86 -7.96 1.53 14.89
CA GLU A 86 -7.42 2.82 15.39
C GLU A 86 -6.02 2.66 16.00
N ALA A 87 -5.78 1.55 16.69
CA ALA A 87 -4.48 1.20 17.26
C ALA A 87 -3.32 1.13 16.23
N PHE A 88 -3.63 1.16 14.93
CA PHE A 88 -2.66 1.06 13.84
C PHE A 88 -2.59 2.29 12.94
N THR A 89 -2.97 3.48 13.42
CA THR A 89 -2.78 4.76 12.71
C THR A 89 -1.34 4.94 12.20
N SER A 90 -0.36 4.45 12.97
CA SER A 90 1.05 4.43 12.57
C SER A 90 1.31 3.69 11.27
N LEU A 91 0.64 2.56 11.05
CA LEU A 91 0.79 1.72 9.87
C LEU A 91 0.10 2.38 8.65
N ARG A 92 -1.00 3.10 8.85
CA ARG A 92 -1.68 3.88 7.79
C ARG A 92 -0.87 5.10 7.35
N ARG A 93 -0.34 5.90 8.29
CA ARG A 93 0.53 7.04 7.97
C ARG A 93 1.79 6.58 7.22
N ARG A 94 2.37 5.44 7.62
CA ARG A 94 3.50 4.78 6.94
C ARG A 94 3.16 4.32 5.52
N GLY A 95 2.09 3.53 5.37
CA GLY A 95 1.63 3.07 4.07
C GLY A 95 1.32 4.22 3.12
N GLY A 96 0.72 5.31 3.63
CA GLY A 96 0.44 6.52 2.85
C GLY A 96 1.67 7.33 2.45
N ALA A 97 2.68 7.45 3.32
CA ALA A 97 3.91 8.20 3.02
C ALA A 97 4.83 7.46 2.03
N LEU A 98 4.77 6.13 2.01
CA LEU A 98 5.54 5.27 1.10
C LEU A 98 4.83 5.02 -0.22
N ALA A 99 3.52 5.26 -0.27
CA ALA A 99 2.71 4.98 -1.44
C ALA A 99 2.82 6.07 -2.48
N ASP A 100 3.00 5.63 -3.73
CA ASP A 100 2.82 6.48 -4.89
C ASP A 100 1.31 6.75 -5.11
N LEU A 101 0.47 5.73 -4.87
CA LEU A 101 -0.98 5.80 -5.09
C LEU A 101 -1.72 5.07 -3.96
N ALA A 102 -2.97 5.41 -3.68
CA ALA A 102 -3.76 4.65 -2.72
C ALA A 102 -5.11 4.17 -3.25
N VAL A 103 -5.61 3.10 -2.65
CA VAL A 103 -7.00 2.64 -2.79
C VAL A 103 -7.70 2.88 -1.47
N LEU A 104 -8.67 3.79 -1.45
CA LEU A 104 -9.54 4.01 -0.30
C LEU A 104 -10.76 3.10 -0.43
N VAL A 105 -10.81 2.03 0.36
CA VAL A 105 -11.92 1.08 0.37
C VAL A 105 -13.01 1.57 1.31
N VAL A 106 -14.22 1.72 0.78
CA VAL A 106 -15.41 2.16 1.50
C VAL A 106 -16.51 1.15 1.26
N ASP A 107 -17.10 0.63 2.34
CA ASP A 107 -18.32 -0.17 2.25
C ASP A 107 -19.47 0.71 1.77
N ILE A 108 -20.02 0.41 0.59
CA ILE A 108 -21.11 1.16 -0.02
C ILE A 108 -22.41 1.08 0.79
N THR A 109 -22.54 0.06 1.65
CA THR A 109 -23.70 -0.09 2.52
C THR A 109 -23.64 0.80 3.75
N GLU A 110 -22.44 1.21 4.16
CA GLU A 110 -22.21 1.97 5.38
C GLU A 110 -21.74 3.41 5.18
N GLY A 111 -21.13 3.72 4.02
CA GLY A 111 -20.55 5.02 3.72
C GLY A 111 -19.29 5.32 4.53
N PHE A 112 -19.02 6.62 4.75
CA PHE A 112 -17.79 7.06 5.44
C PHE A 112 -17.86 6.78 6.93
N LYS A 113 -16.73 6.32 7.48
CA LYS A 113 -16.53 6.04 8.91
C LYS A 113 -15.31 6.81 9.44
N PRO A 114 -15.08 6.88 10.77
CA PRO A 114 -14.00 7.68 11.35
C PRO A 114 -12.62 7.38 10.74
N GLN A 115 -12.28 6.11 10.54
CA GLN A 115 -11.00 5.66 9.95
C GLN A 115 -10.92 5.94 8.45
N THR A 116 -12.06 6.05 7.75
CA THR A 116 -12.11 6.55 6.37
C THR A 116 -11.67 8.02 6.36
N MET A 117 -12.21 8.84 7.27
CA MET A 117 -11.86 10.26 7.39
C MET A 117 -10.39 10.45 7.76
N GLU A 118 -9.90 9.65 8.71
CA GLU A 118 -8.50 9.62 9.11
C GLU A 118 -7.59 9.25 7.92
N SER A 119 -7.97 8.24 7.14
CA SER A 119 -7.23 7.84 5.94
C SER A 119 -7.18 8.97 4.90
N ILE A 120 -8.29 9.67 4.69
CA ILE A 120 -8.35 10.83 3.77
C ILE A 120 -7.45 11.96 4.26
N ASP A 121 -7.42 12.23 5.57
CA ASP A 121 -6.55 13.26 6.15
C ASP A 121 -5.07 12.93 5.90
N HIS A 122 -4.66 11.67 6.11
CA HIS A 122 -3.31 11.20 5.80
C HIS A 122 -2.96 11.37 4.31
N LEU A 123 -3.86 10.95 3.42
CA LEU A 123 -3.66 11.10 1.98
C LEU A 123 -3.53 12.57 1.57
N LYS A 124 -4.32 13.45 2.18
CA LYS A 124 -4.28 14.89 1.92
C LYS A 124 -2.97 15.53 2.41
N ARG A 125 -2.51 15.18 3.61
CA ARG A 125 -1.24 15.67 4.18
C ARG A 125 -0.04 15.24 3.34
N ASN A 126 -0.04 14.00 2.87
CA ASN A 126 1.06 13.44 2.06
C ASN A 126 0.92 13.74 0.56
N GLN A 127 -0.15 14.42 0.14
CA GLN A 127 -0.46 14.68 -1.27
C GLN A 127 -0.52 13.39 -2.12
N THR A 128 -0.87 12.26 -1.50
CA THR A 128 -0.93 10.96 -2.16
C THR A 128 -2.21 10.88 -3.01
N PRO A 129 -2.10 10.73 -4.34
CA PRO A 129 -3.26 10.51 -5.18
C PRO A 129 -3.96 9.20 -4.80
N PHE A 130 -5.28 9.12 -5.01
CA PHE A 130 -6.02 7.91 -4.66
C PHE A 130 -7.26 7.66 -5.51
N VAL A 131 -7.66 6.40 -5.55
CA VAL A 131 -8.91 5.89 -6.14
C VAL A 131 -9.79 5.38 -5.00
N LEU A 132 -11.10 5.62 -5.07
CA LEU A 132 -12.04 5.10 -4.08
C LEU A 132 -12.68 3.82 -4.60
N ALA A 133 -12.52 2.71 -3.88
CA ALA A 133 -13.23 1.46 -4.14
C ALA A 133 -14.50 1.42 -3.28
N ALA A 134 -15.66 1.64 -3.90
CA ALA A 134 -16.96 1.53 -3.24
C ALA A 134 -17.36 0.05 -3.20
N ASN A 135 -16.88 -0.65 -2.17
CA ASN A 135 -16.92 -2.09 -2.03
C ASN A 135 -18.26 -2.60 -1.51
N LYS A 136 -18.47 -3.92 -1.64
CA LYS A 136 -19.66 -4.67 -1.20
C LYS A 136 -20.95 -4.33 -1.96
N ILE A 137 -20.86 -4.02 -3.26
CA ILE A 137 -22.06 -3.84 -4.11
C ILE A 137 -22.97 -5.07 -4.13
N ASP A 138 -22.42 -6.26 -3.88
CA ASP A 138 -23.17 -7.52 -3.78
C ASP A 138 -24.16 -7.55 -2.59
N LEU A 139 -24.00 -6.65 -1.61
CA LEU A 139 -24.90 -6.53 -0.46
C LEU A 139 -26.08 -5.58 -0.71
N ILE A 140 -26.13 -4.88 -1.85
CA ILE A 140 -27.27 -4.02 -2.20
C ILE A 140 -28.53 -4.89 -2.35
N PRO A 141 -29.64 -4.59 -1.66
CA PRO A 141 -30.82 -5.44 -1.67
C PRO A 141 -31.37 -5.72 -3.08
N GLY A 142 -31.29 -6.98 -3.50
CA GLY A 142 -31.74 -7.43 -4.82
C GLY A 142 -30.68 -7.37 -5.91
N TRP A 143 -29.43 -7.07 -5.57
CA TRP A 143 -28.28 -7.24 -6.46
C TRP A 143 -28.19 -8.69 -6.95
N ARG A 144 -27.94 -8.86 -8.24
CA ARG A 144 -27.74 -10.15 -8.88
C ARG A 144 -26.26 -10.26 -9.25
N PRO A 145 -25.46 -10.97 -8.45
CA PRO A 145 -24.01 -10.98 -8.63
C PRO A 145 -23.60 -11.74 -9.90
N GLU A 146 -22.54 -11.25 -10.55
CA GLU A 146 -21.88 -11.92 -11.66
C GLU A 146 -20.39 -12.07 -11.38
N GLU A 147 -19.98 -13.30 -11.10
CA GLU A 147 -18.63 -13.63 -10.68
C GLU A 147 -17.56 -13.13 -11.68
N GLY A 148 -16.66 -12.27 -11.21
CA GLY A 148 -15.54 -11.70 -11.96
C GLY A 148 -15.94 -10.77 -13.11
N ALA A 149 -17.19 -10.32 -13.19
CA ALA A 149 -17.65 -9.45 -14.26
C ALA A 149 -17.10 -8.02 -14.13
N CYS A 150 -16.93 -7.34 -15.26
CA CYS A 150 -16.75 -5.89 -15.27
C CYS A 150 -18.03 -5.24 -14.72
N PHE A 151 -17.88 -4.20 -13.90
CA PHE A 151 -19.00 -3.44 -13.35
C PHE A 151 -19.93 -2.90 -14.45
N LEU A 152 -19.36 -2.42 -15.56
CA LEU A 152 -20.16 -1.89 -16.67
C LEU A 152 -20.97 -2.97 -17.41
N ASP A 153 -20.61 -4.24 -17.25
CA ASP A 153 -21.34 -5.36 -17.83
C ASP A 153 -22.40 -5.92 -16.84
N SER A 154 -22.17 -5.83 -15.53
CA SER A 154 -23.13 -6.30 -14.51
C SER A 154 -24.20 -5.26 -14.15
N LEU A 155 -23.88 -3.96 -14.18
CA LEU A 155 -24.82 -2.88 -13.82
C LEU A 155 -26.10 -2.87 -14.70
N PRO A 156 -26.03 -2.92 -16.04
CA PRO A 156 -27.22 -2.82 -16.89
C PRO A 156 -28.20 -3.99 -16.72
N LYS A 157 -27.75 -5.11 -16.16
CA LYS A 157 -28.55 -6.32 -15.91
C LYS A 157 -29.28 -6.28 -14.58
N GLN A 158 -28.93 -5.33 -13.70
CA GLN A 158 -29.65 -5.08 -12.46
C GLN A 158 -30.99 -4.43 -12.77
N ASN A 159 -31.99 -4.65 -11.91
CA ASN A 159 -33.26 -3.96 -12.05
C ASN A 159 -33.12 -2.45 -11.70
N GLN A 160 -34.05 -1.63 -12.17
CA GLN A 160 -33.98 -0.17 -12.00
C GLN A 160 -33.95 0.28 -10.52
N ARG A 161 -34.58 -0.49 -9.62
CA ARG A 161 -34.57 -0.21 -8.17
C ARG A 161 -33.16 -0.35 -7.60
N VAL A 162 -32.46 -1.43 -7.96
CA VAL A 162 -31.09 -1.71 -7.51
C VAL A 162 -30.11 -0.70 -8.10
N GLN A 163 -30.25 -0.34 -9.37
CA GLN A 163 -29.43 0.71 -9.99
C GLN A 163 -29.59 2.06 -9.29
N ARG A 164 -30.83 2.42 -8.92
CA ARG A 164 -31.10 3.65 -8.18
C ARG A 164 -30.51 3.63 -6.76
N ASP A 165 -30.66 2.52 -6.03
CA ASP A 165 -30.08 2.34 -4.69
C ASP A 165 -28.54 2.48 -4.72
N LEU A 166 -27.90 1.89 -5.74
CA LEU A 166 -26.47 2.07 -5.97
C LEU A 166 -26.11 3.54 -6.23
N ASP A 167 -26.80 4.21 -7.15
CA ASP A 167 -26.53 5.61 -7.49
C ASP A 167 -26.72 6.53 -6.27
N GLU A 168 -27.78 6.34 -5.48
CA GLU A 168 -28.03 7.09 -4.23
C GLU A 168 -26.86 6.97 -3.24
N ARG A 169 -26.35 5.75 -3.01
CA ARG A 169 -25.18 5.53 -2.12
C ARG A 169 -23.89 6.15 -2.65
N ILE A 170 -23.69 6.12 -3.97
CA ILE A 170 -22.54 6.80 -4.60
C ILE A 170 -22.68 8.32 -4.42
N TYR A 171 -23.89 8.88 -4.57
CA TYR A 171 -24.15 10.30 -4.32
C TYR A 171 -23.84 10.72 -2.89
N GLU A 172 -24.11 9.87 -1.89
CA GLU A 172 -23.71 10.14 -0.50
C GLU A 172 -22.19 10.25 -0.35
N ILE A 173 -21.45 9.29 -0.92
CA ILE A 173 -19.97 9.30 -0.92
C ILE A 173 -19.42 10.55 -1.62
N LEU A 174 -20.00 10.90 -2.77
CA LEU A 174 -19.65 12.12 -3.51
C LEU A 174 -19.87 13.38 -2.66
N GLY A 175 -21.00 13.44 -1.94
CA GLY A 175 -21.30 14.53 -1.02
C GLY A 175 -20.27 14.68 0.09
N GLU A 176 -19.82 13.58 0.69
CA GLU A 176 -18.78 13.60 1.72
C GLU A 176 -17.41 14.04 1.17
N LEU A 177 -17.00 13.52 0.00
CA LEU A 177 -15.76 13.95 -0.65
C LEU A 177 -15.79 15.45 -1.01
N HIS A 178 -16.93 15.94 -1.49
CA HIS A 178 -17.12 17.37 -1.78
C HIS A 178 -16.98 18.24 -0.54
N LYS A 179 -17.55 17.84 0.61
CA LYS A 179 -17.37 18.54 1.89
C LYS A 179 -15.91 18.63 2.31
N LEU A 180 -15.10 17.63 1.95
CA LEU A 180 -13.66 17.59 2.22
C LEU A 180 -12.80 18.35 1.20
N GLY A 181 -13.44 18.95 0.20
CA GLY A 181 -12.82 19.76 -0.85
C GLY A 181 -12.32 18.96 -2.05
N PHE A 182 -12.69 17.69 -2.18
CA PHE A 182 -12.35 16.88 -3.33
C PHE A 182 -13.44 16.95 -4.40
N ARG A 183 -13.03 16.90 -5.66
CA ARG A 183 -13.92 16.56 -6.77
C ARG A 183 -13.82 15.06 -6.98
N ALA A 184 -14.96 14.43 -7.20
CA ALA A 184 -15.04 12.99 -7.41
C ALA A 184 -16.21 12.69 -8.33
N GLU A 185 -16.13 11.56 -9.01
CA GLU A 185 -17.20 11.04 -9.86
C GLU A 185 -17.03 9.52 -10.02
N ARG A 186 -18.11 8.81 -10.37
CA ARG A 186 -18.01 7.39 -10.74
C ARG A 186 -17.08 7.26 -11.94
N PHE A 187 -16.21 6.26 -11.93
CA PHE A 187 -15.10 6.17 -12.87
C PHE A 187 -15.47 6.27 -14.36
N ASP A 188 -16.68 5.81 -14.75
CA ASP A 188 -17.20 5.86 -16.12
C ASP A 188 -17.72 7.24 -16.55
N ARG A 189 -17.79 8.19 -15.61
CA ARG A 189 -18.26 9.57 -15.81
C ARG A 189 -17.17 10.61 -15.52
N VAL A 190 -15.97 10.19 -15.12
CA VAL A 190 -14.83 11.09 -14.87
C VAL A 190 -14.38 11.74 -16.18
N GLU A 191 -14.33 13.07 -16.20
CA GLU A 191 -13.84 13.84 -17.34
C GLU A 191 -12.34 14.11 -17.22
N ASN A 192 -11.86 14.35 -16.00
CA ASN A 192 -10.47 14.69 -15.74
C ASN A 192 -9.87 13.92 -14.56
N PHE A 193 -9.24 12.79 -14.89
CA PHE A 193 -8.51 11.93 -13.95
C PHE A 193 -7.36 12.61 -13.18
N ARG A 194 -6.92 13.83 -13.53
CA ARG A 194 -5.95 14.59 -12.72
C ARG A 194 -6.60 15.41 -11.60
N LYS A 195 -7.89 15.73 -11.72
CA LYS A 195 -8.60 16.66 -10.84
C LYS A 195 -9.73 15.99 -10.05
N GLU A 196 -10.15 14.82 -10.49
CA GLU A 196 -11.31 14.11 -9.96
C GLU A 196 -10.90 12.73 -9.46
N ILE A 197 -11.28 12.41 -8.22
CA ILE A 197 -11.15 11.08 -7.66
C ILE A 197 -12.12 10.16 -8.39
N SER A 198 -11.61 9.05 -8.90
CA SER A 198 -12.44 7.99 -9.49
C SER A 198 -13.04 7.13 -8.39
N ILE A 199 -14.38 7.01 -8.38
CA ILE A 199 -15.10 6.04 -7.56
C ILE A 199 -15.38 4.80 -8.40
N VAL A 200 -14.84 3.66 -7.98
CA VAL A 200 -15.00 2.35 -8.63
C VAL A 200 -15.89 1.47 -7.75
N PRO A 201 -17.14 1.19 -8.14
CA PRO A 201 -17.98 0.23 -7.45
C PRO A 201 -17.38 -1.18 -7.58
N THR A 202 -17.20 -1.87 -6.46
CA THR A 202 -16.54 -3.17 -6.41
C THR A 202 -17.26 -4.15 -5.51
N SER A 203 -17.06 -5.43 -5.76
CA SER A 203 -17.29 -6.47 -4.77
C SER A 203 -16.02 -7.32 -4.65
N ALA A 204 -15.34 -7.20 -3.52
CA ALA A 204 -14.24 -8.10 -3.19
C ALA A 204 -14.71 -9.57 -3.15
N LYS A 205 -15.98 -9.80 -2.76
CA LYS A 205 -16.56 -11.13 -2.65
C LYS A 205 -16.83 -11.78 -4.00
N THR A 206 -17.37 -11.06 -4.98
CA THR A 206 -17.73 -11.62 -6.32
C THR A 206 -16.70 -11.30 -7.39
N GLY A 207 -15.78 -10.36 -7.13
CA GLY A 207 -14.78 -9.89 -8.09
C GLY A 207 -15.32 -8.83 -9.06
N GLU A 208 -16.59 -8.44 -8.93
CA GLU A 208 -17.17 -7.39 -9.77
C GLU A 208 -16.43 -6.06 -9.57
N GLY A 209 -16.12 -5.36 -10.68
CA GLY A 209 -15.44 -4.06 -10.66
C GLY A 209 -13.93 -4.08 -10.37
N VAL A 210 -13.38 -5.21 -9.93
CA VAL A 210 -11.92 -5.39 -9.77
C VAL A 210 -11.15 -5.17 -11.08
N PRO A 211 -11.63 -5.63 -12.25
CA PRO A 211 -11.00 -5.33 -13.54
C PRO A 211 -10.81 -3.83 -13.79
N GLU A 212 -11.84 -3.02 -13.52
CA GLU A 212 -11.80 -1.57 -13.68
C GLU A 212 -10.88 -0.90 -12.65
N LEU A 213 -10.93 -1.35 -11.38
CA LEU A 213 -10.06 -0.82 -10.33
C LEU A 213 -8.58 -0.97 -10.71
N LEU A 214 -8.14 -2.17 -11.09
CA LEU A 214 -6.75 -2.43 -11.49
C LEU A 214 -6.34 -1.62 -12.72
N SER A 215 -7.25 -1.47 -13.68
CA SER A 215 -7.01 -0.72 -14.91
C SER A 215 -6.83 0.77 -14.66
N ILE A 216 -7.65 1.35 -13.78
CA ILE A 216 -7.56 2.75 -13.40
C ILE A 216 -6.26 2.99 -12.64
N LEU A 217 -5.90 2.13 -11.69
CA LEU A 217 -4.64 2.25 -10.94
C LEU A 217 -3.42 2.21 -11.88
N ALA A 218 -3.36 1.21 -12.77
CA ALA A 218 -2.29 1.09 -13.75
C ALA A 218 -2.24 2.31 -14.70
N GLY A 219 -3.40 2.76 -15.19
CA GLY A 219 -3.51 3.92 -16.07
C GLY A 219 -3.09 5.23 -15.42
N LEU A 220 -3.48 5.47 -14.16
CA LEU A 220 -3.07 6.66 -13.40
C LEU A 220 -1.56 6.67 -13.17
N ALA A 221 -0.99 5.56 -12.71
CA ALA A 221 0.44 5.44 -12.47
C ALA A 221 1.25 5.65 -13.75
N GLN A 222 0.90 4.97 -14.85
CA GLN A 222 1.61 5.09 -16.12
C GLN A 222 1.50 6.48 -16.74
N ARG A 223 0.33 7.14 -16.64
CA ARG A 223 0.08 8.41 -17.33
C ARG A 223 0.57 9.63 -16.56
N PHE A 224 0.54 9.55 -15.23
CA PHE A 224 0.79 10.72 -14.38
C PHE A 224 1.99 10.59 -13.45
N MET A 225 2.55 9.38 -13.30
CA MET A 225 3.63 9.13 -12.32
C MET A 225 4.89 8.55 -12.97
N LYS A 226 4.97 8.51 -14.30
CA LYS A 226 6.04 7.81 -15.02
C LYS A 226 7.43 8.36 -14.68
N ASP A 227 7.53 9.65 -14.40
CA ASP A 227 8.79 10.31 -14.09
C ASP A 227 9.19 10.04 -12.63
N GLU A 228 8.25 10.08 -11.69
CA GLU A 228 8.45 9.77 -10.27
C GLU A 228 8.78 8.28 -10.03
N LEU A 229 8.32 7.40 -10.92
CA LEU A 229 8.61 5.97 -10.89
C LEU A 229 9.94 5.60 -11.55
N LYS A 230 10.69 6.56 -12.11
CA LYS A 230 12.05 6.31 -12.60
C LYS A 230 12.99 6.18 -11.40
N VAL A 231 13.61 5.03 -11.28
CA VAL A 231 14.61 4.75 -10.25
C VAL A 231 15.94 4.38 -10.87
N GLU A 232 17.00 4.75 -10.17
CA GLU A 232 18.33 4.25 -10.45
C GLU A 232 18.43 2.82 -9.90
N VAL A 233 18.48 1.82 -10.78
CA VAL A 233 18.52 0.42 -10.33
C VAL A 233 19.93 -0.06 -9.98
N THR A 234 20.94 0.80 -10.11
CA THR A 234 22.35 0.46 -9.87
C THR A 234 22.90 1.01 -8.56
N GLY A 235 22.33 2.10 -8.05
CA GLY A 235 22.79 2.75 -6.82
C GLY A 235 22.38 2.02 -5.53
N PRO A 236 22.85 2.50 -4.37
CA PRO A 236 22.59 1.90 -3.07
C PRO A 236 21.10 1.91 -2.74
N GLY A 237 20.61 0.78 -2.23
CA GLY A 237 19.21 0.60 -1.86
C GLY A 237 18.77 1.55 -0.75
N ARG A 238 17.59 2.16 -0.94
CA ARG A 238 16.87 2.87 0.12
C ARG A 238 15.53 2.16 0.35
N GLY A 239 15.19 1.99 1.62
CA GLY A 239 14.01 1.27 2.03
C GLY A 239 13.49 1.69 3.39
N THR A 240 12.44 1.00 3.82
CA THR A 240 11.77 1.23 5.10
C THR A 240 11.39 -0.10 5.73
N VAL A 241 11.57 -0.19 7.04
CA VAL A 241 11.22 -1.38 7.79
C VAL A 241 9.71 -1.37 8.03
N LEU A 242 9.01 -2.37 7.53
CA LEU A 242 7.59 -2.56 7.83
C LEU A 242 7.41 -3.17 9.21
N GLU A 243 8.10 -4.26 9.47
CA GLU A 243 7.93 -5.08 10.67
C GLU A 243 9.17 -5.91 10.99
N VAL A 244 9.37 -6.21 12.27
CA VAL A 244 10.41 -7.14 12.75
C VAL A 244 9.75 -8.37 13.34
N LYS A 245 10.06 -9.56 12.80
CA LYS A 245 9.46 -10.83 13.24
C LYS A 245 10.46 -11.96 13.34
N GLU A 246 10.11 -12.99 14.11
CA GLU A 246 10.93 -14.18 14.28
C GLU A 246 10.57 -15.22 13.23
N GLU A 247 11.59 -15.76 12.55
CA GLU A 247 11.44 -16.69 11.44
C GLU A 247 12.21 -17.99 11.74
N ARG A 248 11.55 -19.13 11.49
CA ARG A 248 12.11 -20.43 11.87
C ARG A 248 13.37 -20.73 11.05
N GLY A 249 14.49 -20.93 11.73
CA GLY A 249 15.78 -21.23 11.11
C GLY A 249 16.58 -19.99 10.65
N LEU A 250 16.00 -18.79 10.72
CA LEU A 250 16.67 -17.52 10.38
C LEU A 250 16.82 -16.58 11.58
N GLY A 251 16.05 -16.79 12.65
CA GLY A 251 16.04 -15.92 13.82
C GLY A 251 15.20 -14.68 13.58
N LYS A 252 15.59 -13.54 14.16
CA LYS A 252 14.91 -12.26 13.92
C LYS A 252 15.19 -11.76 12.50
N THR A 253 14.12 -11.38 11.81
CA THR A 253 14.13 -10.87 10.43
C THR A 253 13.29 -9.60 10.36
N ALA A 254 13.60 -8.74 9.38
CA ALA A 254 12.83 -7.53 9.11
C ALA A 254 12.17 -7.66 7.73
N ASP A 255 10.88 -7.36 7.66
CA ASP A 255 10.19 -7.16 6.40
C ASP A 255 10.39 -5.71 5.98
N VAL A 256 10.93 -5.50 4.78
CA VAL A 256 11.40 -4.19 4.29
C VAL A 256 10.80 -3.93 2.91
N ILE A 257 10.34 -2.70 2.67
CA ILE A 257 10.06 -2.23 1.30
C ILE A 257 11.27 -1.46 0.81
N ILE A 258 11.84 -1.92 -0.30
CA ILE A 258 12.86 -1.21 -1.07
C ILE A 258 12.13 -0.34 -2.09
N TYR A 259 12.30 0.97 -2.02
CA TYR A 259 11.63 1.93 -2.91
C TYR A 259 12.61 2.65 -3.85
N ASP A 260 13.91 2.56 -3.60
CA ASP A 260 14.95 3.02 -4.52
C ASP A 260 16.20 2.12 -4.47
N GLY A 261 17.01 2.14 -5.53
CA GLY A 261 18.27 1.42 -5.60
C GLY A 261 18.18 -0.11 -5.56
N LYS A 262 19.27 -0.71 -5.11
CA LYS A 262 19.46 -2.17 -5.04
C LYS A 262 19.94 -2.60 -3.66
N LEU A 263 19.40 -3.72 -3.18
CA LEU A 263 19.86 -4.41 -1.97
C LEU A 263 20.33 -5.82 -2.35
N ALA A 264 21.54 -6.18 -1.97
CA ALA A 264 22.14 -7.48 -2.22
C ALA A 264 22.60 -8.19 -0.93
N ARG A 265 22.71 -9.51 -1.03
CA ARG A 265 23.28 -10.32 0.04
C ARG A 265 24.75 -9.94 0.22
N GLY A 266 25.13 -9.66 1.46
CA GLY A 266 26.47 -9.22 1.80
C GLY A 266 26.64 -7.70 1.78
N ASP A 267 25.61 -6.92 1.44
CA ASP A 267 25.67 -5.47 1.59
C ASP A 267 25.69 -5.09 3.06
N GLU A 268 26.39 -4.00 3.37
CA GLU A 268 26.29 -3.32 4.65
C GLU A 268 25.06 -2.41 4.63
N ILE A 269 24.28 -2.47 5.69
CA ILE A 269 23.02 -1.75 5.82
C ILE A 269 22.95 -1.09 7.18
N ALA A 270 22.30 0.08 7.21
CA ALA A 270 22.02 0.83 8.41
C ALA A 270 20.51 1.02 8.57
N PHE A 271 20.03 0.87 9.80
CA PHE A 271 18.63 1.07 10.17
C PHE A 271 18.50 2.00 11.37
N GLY A 272 17.36 2.66 11.52
CA GLY A 272 17.01 3.26 12.82
C GLY A 272 16.75 2.19 13.89
N GLY A 273 17.55 2.21 14.95
CA GLY A 273 17.34 1.40 16.15
C GLY A 273 16.63 2.15 17.28
N LEU A 274 16.48 1.49 18.43
CA LEU A 274 15.83 2.08 19.61
C LEU A 274 16.62 3.25 20.22
N ASP A 275 17.94 3.14 20.25
CA ASP A 275 18.82 4.14 20.87
C ASP A 275 19.69 4.90 19.84
N ASP A 276 20.09 4.21 18.76
CA ASP A 276 20.97 4.75 17.71
C ASP A 276 20.78 3.97 16.40
N VAL A 277 21.51 4.36 15.36
CA VAL A 277 21.59 3.63 14.09
C VAL A 277 22.24 2.26 14.29
N VAL A 278 21.58 1.21 13.79
CA VAL A 278 22.08 -0.16 13.81
C VAL A 278 22.71 -0.47 12.45
N VAL A 279 24.03 -0.61 12.43
CA VAL A 279 24.78 -1.04 11.24
C VAL A 279 25.00 -2.54 11.29
N THR A 280 24.71 -3.22 10.19
CA THR A 280 24.80 -4.68 10.09
C THR A 280 24.99 -5.12 8.65
N LYS A 281 25.20 -6.42 8.44
CA LYS A 281 25.46 -7.01 7.11
C LYS A 281 24.38 -8.01 6.73
N VAL A 282 23.87 -7.89 5.50
CA VAL A 282 22.82 -8.77 4.98
C VAL A 282 23.32 -10.21 4.91
N ARG A 283 22.71 -11.11 5.69
CA ARG A 283 23.02 -12.55 5.63
C ARG A 283 22.21 -13.27 4.57
N ALA A 284 20.93 -12.93 4.44
CA ALA A 284 20.03 -13.49 3.45
C ALA A 284 18.91 -12.52 3.08
N LEU A 285 18.46 -12.63 1.84
CA LEU A 285 17.27 -11.97 1.30
C LEU A 285 16.27 -13.04 0.87
N LEU A 286 15.03 -12.82 1.24
CA LEU A 286 13.92 -13.71 0.95
C LEU A 286 12.79 -12.91 0.30
N GLU A 287 12.45 -13.27 -0.93
CA GLU A 287 11.36 -12.64 -1.69
C GLU A 287 10.13 -13.58 -1.67
N PRO A 288 8.92 -13.06 -1.41
CA PRO A 288 7.70 -13.83 -1.63
C PRO A 288 7.53 -14.13 -3.13
N ASN A 289 6.85 -15.22 -3.48
CA ASN A 289 6.49 -15.43 -4.87
C ASN A 289 5.49 -14.34 -5.32
N PRO A 290 5.38 -14.05 -6.63
CA PRO A 290 4.33 -13.18 -7.12
C PRO A 290 2.96 -13.65 -6.64
N LEU A 291 2.09 -12.70 -6.27
CA LEU A 291 0.77 -12.94 -5.67
C LEU A 291 0.76 -13.55 -4.25
N ASP A 292 1.89 -14.06 -3.75
CA ASP A 292 2.02 -14.35 -2.33
C ASP A 292 2.12 -13.05 -1.53
N GLU A 293 1.68 -13.15 -0.28
CA GLU A 293 1.86 -12.09 0.68
C GLU A 293 3.05 -12.38 1.59
N ILE A 294 3.90 -11.38 1.87
CA ILE A 294 5.10 -11.54 2.71
C ILE A 294 4.84 -12.07 4.14
N ARG A 295 3.58 -12.02 4.59
CA ARG A 295 3.13 -12.50 5.90
C ARG A 295 2.71 -13.97 5.90
N ASP A 296 2.01 -14.42 4.86
CA ASP A 296 1.51 -15.79 4.70
C ASP A 296 1.79 -16.29 3.27
N PRO A 297 3.06 -16.60 2.94
CA PRO A 297 3.37 -17.12 1.62
C PRO A 297 2.80 -18.55 1.52
N GLN A 298 2.06 -18.84 0.44
CA GLN A 298 1.53 -20.19 0.24
C GLN A 298 2.67 -21.19 -0.04
N ASP A 299 3.76 -20.69 -0.62
CA ASP A 299 4.97 -21.42 -0.93
C ASP A 299 6.17 -20.98 -0.06
N LYS A 300 7.26 -21.76 -0.09
CA LYS A 300 8.49 -21.36 0.60
C LYS A 300 9.07 -20.09 -0.04
N PHE A 301 9.44 -19.11 0.79
CA PHE A 301 10.17 -17.92 0.36
C PHE A 301 11.35 -18.26 -0.55
N LYS A 302 11.53 -17.47 -1.60
CA LYS A 302 12.64 -17.64 -2.53
C LYS A 302 13.86 -16.90 -2.03
N HIS A 303 14.95 -17.63 -1.81
CA HIS A 303 16.25 -16.99 -1.56
C HIS A 303 16.76 -16.30 -2.82
N VAL A 304 17.05 -15.01 -2.69
CA VAL A 304 17.54 -14.17 -3.79
C VAL A 304 18.90 -13.58 -3.46
N LYS A 305 19.69 -13.30 -4.50
CA LYS A 305 21.02 -12.68 -4.34
C LYS A 305 20.92 -11.16 -4.20
N ALA A 306 19.93 -10.56 -4.85
CA ALA A 306 19.66 -9.14 -4.80
C ALA A 306 18.20 -8.87 -5.17
N VAL A 307 17.68 -7.74 -4.70
CA VAL A 307 16.38 -7.16 -5.05
C VAL A 307 16.58 -5.72 -5.52
N HIS A 308 15.68 -5.23 -6.35
CA HIS A 308 15.68 -3.86 -6.87
C HIS A 308 14.34 -3.21 -6.57
N ALA A 309 14.32 -1.90 -6.42
CA ALA A 309 13.09 -1.16 -6.20
C ALA A 309 12.08 -1.32 -7.36
N ALA A 310 10.77 -1.39 -7.12
CA ALA A 310 10.10 -1.53 -5.83
C ALA A 310 9.98 -3.01 -5.46
N ALA A 311 10.37 -3.38 -4.23
CA ALA A 311 10.26 -4.77 -3.77
C ALA A 311 9.96 -4.86 -2.29
N GLY A 312 9.04 -5.76 -1.92
CA GLY A 312 8.89 -6.24 -0.56
C GLY A 312 9.82 -7.42 -0.33
N VAL A 313 10.78 -7.27 0.58
CA VAL A 313 11.81 -8.28 0.85
C VAL A 313 11.92 -8.53 2.35
N LYS A 314 12.10 -9.80 2.72
CA LYS A 314 12.48 -10.17 4.07
C LYS A 314 14.00 -10.20 4.16
N VAL A 315 14.55 -9.42 5.09
CA VAL A 315 15.97 -9.27 5.35
C VAL A 315 16.33 -10.02 6.63
N ALA A 316 17.29 -10.93 6.53
CA ALA A 316 17.92 -11.55 7.68
C ALA A 316 19.34 -10.99 7.85
N ALA A 317 19.61 -10.41 9.01
CA ALA A 317 20.91 -9.86 9.40
C ALA A 317 21.08 -9.98 10.93
N PRO A 318 22.32 -9.92 11.47
CA PRO A 318 22.51 -9.79 12.91
C PRO A 318 21.93 -8.46 13.44
N ASN A 319 21.58 -8.43 14.73
CA ASN A 319 21.11 -7.24 15.45
C ASN A 319 19.78 -6.65 14.95
N ILE A 320 19.01 -7.41 14.17
CA ILE A 320 17.69 -6.98 13.67
C ILE A 320 16.68 -6.79 14.80
N GLU A 321 16.88 -7.44 15.94
CA GLU A 321 16.06 -7.27 17.15
C GLU A 321 16.04 -5.84 17.71
N TYR A 322 17.03 -5.01 17.36
CA TYR A 322 17.12 -3.61 17.80
C TYR A 322 16.49 -2.63 16.81
N VAL A 323 16.07 -3.10 15.64
CA VAL A 323 15.49 -2.26 14.59
C VAL A 323 14.06 -1.87 14.96
N VAL A 324 13.71 -0.61 14.68
CA VAL A 324 12.35 -0.10 14.92
C VAL A 324 11.53 -0.15 13.65
N ALA A 325 10.29 -0.65 13.76
CA ALA A 325 9.35 -0.62 12.65
C ALA A 325 9.03 0.83 12.25
N GLY A 326 9.02 1.08 10.93
CA GLY A 326 8.90 2.41 10.33
C GLY A 326 10.24 3.12 10.10
N ALA A 327 11.35 2.60 10.64
CA ALA A 327 12.64 3.22 10.45
C ALA A 327 13.09 3.14 8.98
N PRO A 328 13.84 4.16 8.50
CA PRO A 328 14.55 4.06 7.23
C PRO A 328 15.60 2.93 7.28
N MET A 329 15.85 2.34 6.12
CA MET A 329 16.93 1.39 5.87
C MET A 329 17.75 1.87 4.68
N TRP A 330 19.04 2.06 4.87
CA TRP A 330 19.97 2.50 3.85
C TRP A 330 21.02 1.41 3.62
N VAL A 331 21.28 1.06 2.36
CA VAL A 331 22.52 0.40 1.97
C VAL A 331 23.65 1.41 2.06
N ILE A 332 24.74 1.02 2.72
CA ILE A 332 25.89 1.89 3.02
C ILE A 332 27.04 1.52 2.09
N GLU A 333 27.50 2.50 1.31
CA GLU A 333 28.70 2.41 0.50
C GLU A 333 29.85 3.21 1.13
N GLU A 334 29.55 4.32 1.81
CA GLU A 334 30.51 5.19 2.49
C GLU A 334 30.14 5.38 3.97
N GLU A 335 31.14 5.45 4.87
CA GLU A 335 30.90 5.49 6.32
C GLU A 335 30.15 6.75 6.79
N ASP A 336 30.29 7.87 6.08
CA ASP A 336 29.62 9.13 6.38
C ASP A 336 28.10 9.07 6.18
N GLU A 337 27.61 8.19 5.30
CA GLU A 337 26.16 7.94 5.13
C GLU A 337 25.48 7.47 6.42
N ILE A 338 26.23 6.86 7.35
CA ILE A 338 25.70 6.44 8.66
C ILE A 338 25.37 7.67 9.51
N ASP A 339 26.23 8.69 9.49
CA ASP A 339 26.01 9.94 10.21
C ASP A 339 24.90 10.76 9.56
N GLU A 340 24.79 10.75 8.23
CA GLU A 340 23.66 11.34 7.52
C GLU A 340 22.33 10.68 7.91
N LEU A 341 22.28 9.35 7.95
CA LEU A 341 21.10 8.61 8.39
C LEU A 341 20.74 8.94 9.85
N ARG A 342 21.75 9.03 10.72
CA ARG A 342 21.56 9.40 12.12
C ARG A 342 20.95 10.79 12.24
N GLN A 343 21.45 11.75 11.45
CA GLN A 343 20.91 13.11 11.41
C GLN A 343 19.47 13.12 10.86
N TYR A 344 19.21 12.39 9.77
CA TYR A 344 17.86 12.28 9.19
C TYR A 344 16.83 11.74 10.20
N ILE A 345 17.18 10.69 10.96
CA ILE A 345 16.30 10.13 12.00
C ILE A 345 16.10 11.15 13.12
N LYS A 346 17.16 11.84 13.54
CA LYS A 346 17.10 12.85 14.60
C LYS A 346 16.18 14.02 14.21
N GLU A 347 16.31 14.54 13.00
CA GLU A 347 15.45 15.62 12.48
C GLU A 347 13.97 15.18 12.45
N ARG A 348 13.68 13.95 11.99
CA ARG A 348 12.33 13.37 12.06
C ARG A 348 11.80 13.23 13.48
N LEU A 349 12.65 12.91 14.46
CA LEU A 349 12.25 12.81 15.86
C LEU A 349 12.07 14.19 16.52
N GLU A 350 12.84 15.19 16.10
CA GLU A 350 12.74 16.56 16.62
C GLU A 350 11.44 17.23 16.18
N THR A 351 10.98 16.99 14.94
CA THR A 351 9.63 17.43 14.53
C THR A 351 8.53 16.86 15.42
N LEU A 352 8.73 15.65 15.97
CA LEU A 352 7.79 14.97 16.86
C LEU A 352 7.90 15.38 18.33
N ARG A 353 8.99 16.05 18.72
CA ARG A 353 9.15 16.53 20.09
C ARG A 353 8.26 17.74 20.33
N ILE A 354 7.06 17.47 20.86
CA ILE A 354 6.22 18.50 21.48
C ILE A 354 6.89 18.90 22.80
N GLN A 355 7.75 19.92 22.77
CA GLN A 355 8.17 20.60 23.99
C GLN A 355 7.04 21.54 24.44
N SER A 356 6.30 21.14 25.48
CA SER A 356 5.51 22.07 26.28
C SER A 356 6.19 22.22 27.65
N ASP A 357 6.51 23.45 28.05
CA ASP A 357 7.21 23.79 29.30
C ASP A 357 6.37 23.59 30.59
N ILE A 358 5.45 22.62 30.63
CA ILE A 358 4.47 22.49 31.71
C ILE A 358 4.22 21.01 31.98
N GLU A 359 3.93 20.66 33.25
CA GLU A 359 3.45 19.33 33.67
C GLU A 359 2.61 18.66 32.57
N GLY A 360 3.09 17.51 32.08
CA GLY A 360 2.60 16.91 30.85
C GLY A 360 2.41 15.41 30.95
N VAL A 361 1.73 14.86 29.95
CA VAL A 361 1.50 13.41 29.83
C VAL A 361 2.72 12.76 29.19
N ILE A 362 3.25 11.70 29.82
CA ILE A 362 4.30 10.87 29.21
C ILE A 362 3.62 9.92 28.21
N VAL A 363 3.93 10.10 26.93
CA VAL A 363 3.48 9.22 25.85
C VAL A 363 4.59 8.21 25.57
N LYS A 364 4.25 6.92 25.60
CA LYS A 364 5.15 5.82 25.23
C LYS A 364 4.55 5.05 24.06
N ALA A 365 5.33 4.86 23.00
CA ALA A 365 4.93 4.19 21.78
C ALA A 365 5.84 2.99 21.49
N ASP A 366 5.33 2.05 20.71
CA ASP A 366 5.99 0.80 20.30
C ASP A 366 6.72 0.92 18.94
N THR A 367 6.32 1.88 18.10
CA THR A 367 6.93 2.16 16.79
C THR A 367 7.09 3.66 16.55
N LEU A 368 8.03 4.06 15.68
CA LEU A 368 8.21 5.46 15.29
C LEU A 368 6.92 6.05 14.68
N GLY A 369 6.24 5.28 13.83
CA GLY A 369 4.98 5.73 13.25
C GLY A 369 3.87 5.94 14.28
N SER A 370 3.87 5.21 15.41
CA SER A 370 2.87 5.37 16.49
C SER A 370 3.09 6.66 17.24
N LEU A 371 4.35 7.08 17.37
CA LEU A 371 4.69 8.39 17.91
C LEU A 371 4.30 9.51 16.93
N GLU A 372 4.57 9.33 15.64
CA GLU A 372 4.17 10.27 14.58
C GLU A 372 2.66 10.52 14.57
N ALA A 373 1.85 9.46 14.68
CA ALA A 373 0.39 9.53 14.69
C ALA A 373 -0.24 10.49 15.73
N LEU A 374 0.47 10.77 16.83
CA LEU A 374 -0.02 11.58 17.95
C LEU A 374 0.24 13.09 17.75
N GLU A 375 0.99 13.43 16.73
CA GLU A 375 1.20 14.81 16.27
C GLU A 375 -0.09 15.33 15.62
N LYS A 376 -0.80 16.24 16.30
CA LYS A 376 -2.07 16.82 15.84
C LYS A 376 -1.91 17.66 14.59
#